data_AF-A0A6G0JIW4-F1
#
_entry.id   AF-A0A6G0JIW4-F1
#
_cell.length_a   1.000
_cell.length_b   1.000
_cell.length_c   1.000
_cell.angle_alpha   90.00
_cell.angle_beta   90.00
_cell.angle_gamma   90.00
#
_symmetry.space_group_name_H-M   'P 1'
#
loop_
_entity.id
_entity.type
_entity.pdbx_description
1 polymer ?
#
loop_
_entity_poly.entity_id
_entity_poly.type
_entity_poly.pdbx_seq_one_letter_code
_entity_poly.pdbx_strand_id
1 'polypeptide(L)'
;MQQANERFEFLVASRGEHKKKDPPVYEGKFGEVIELWIFATEQYYTNKRHLMEAESSDFVTLISSNLGKSVLNWYRAFIANCERMNV
;
A
#
# COMPACT_ATOMS: atom_id res chain seq x y z
N MET A 1 30.35 -6.03 -20.94
CA MET A 1 30.01 -5.16 -19.80
C MET A 1 28.94 -4.13 -20.19
N GLN A 2 29.14 -3.31 -21.24
CA GLN A 2 28.17 -2.27 -21.67
C GLN A 2 26.76 -2.79 -21.99
N GLN A 3 26.64 -3.88 -22.75
CA GLN A 3 25.34 -4.45 -23.14
C GLN A 3 24.48 -4.93 -21.95
N ALA A 4 25.12 -5.39 -20.86
CA ALA A 4 24.41 -5.81 -19.66
C ALA A 4 23.85 -4.59 -18.90
N ASN A 5 24.60 -3.48 -18.91
CA ASN A 5 24.18 -2.22 -18.32
C ASN A 5 23.01 -1.60 -19.10
N GLU A 6 23.08 -1.60 -20.43
CA GLU A 6 21.99 -1.12 -21.29
C GLU A 6 20.72 -1.95 -21.15
N ARG A 7 20.85 -3.28 -21.02
CA ARG A 7 19.71 -4.17 -20.72
C ARG A 7 19.10 -3.90 -19.34
N PHE A 8 19.93 -3.61 -18.35
CA PHE A 8 19.47 -3.27 -17.01
C PHE A 8 18.71 -1.94 -17.01
N GLU A 9 19.29 -0.90 -17.62
CA GLU A 9 18.65 0.41 -17.79
C GLU A 9 17.33 0.30 -18.59
N PHE A 10 17.31 -0.51 -19.65
CA PHE A 10 16.08 -0.80 -20.40
C PHE A 10 15.02 -1.52 -19.55
N LEU A 11 15.41 -2.49 -18.72
CA LEU A 11 14.50 -3.19 -17.80
C LEU A 11 13.99 -2.28 -16.67
N VAL A 12 14.81 -1.34 -16.21
CA VAL A 12 14.41 -0.33 -15.22
C VAL A 12 13.47 0.70 -15.87
N ALA A 13 13.77 1.18 -17.08
CA ALA A 13 12.94 2.12 -17.84
C ALA A 13 11.61 1.50 -18.30
N SER A 14 11.60 0.20 -18.63
CA SER A 14 10.39 -0.55 -19.03
C SER A 14 9.51 -1.01 -17.85
N ARG A 15 9.92 -0.75 -16.60
CA ARG A 15 8.97 -0.74 -15.46
C ARG A 15 8.04 0.47 -15.49
N GLY A 16 8.28 1.41 -16.42
CA GLY A 16 7.32 2.43 -16.80
C GLY A 16 6.00 1.77 -17.22
N GLU A 17 4.98 2.00 -16.38
CA GLU A 17 3.61 1.55 -16.57
C GLU A 17 3.42 0.03 -16.57
N HIS A 18 3.75 -0.63 -15.46
CA HIS A 18 2.91 -1.75 -15.05
C HIS A 18 1.45 -1.29 -15.15
N LYS A 19 0.68 -1.85 -16.10
CA LYS A 19 -0.79 -1.72 -16.14
C LYS A 19 -1.24 -1.78 -14.69
N LYS A 20 -1.80 -0.69 -14.15
CA LYS A 20 -2.14 -0.60 -12.72
C LYS A 20 -3.07 -1.78 -12.43
N LYS A 21 -2.51 -2.84 -11.87
CA LYS A 21 -3.29 -3.92 -11.29
C LYS A 21 -4.14 -3.29 -10.20
N ASP A 22 -5.22 -3.95 -9.83
CA ASP A 22 -5.98 -3.52 -8.67
C ASP A 22 -5.04 -3.40 -7.45
N PRO A 23 -5.25 -2.41 -6.57
CA PRO A 23 -4.45 -2.28 -5.37
C PRO A 23 -4.57 -3.54 -4.51
N PRO A 24 -3.52 -3.94 -3.76
CA PRO A 24 -3.61 -5.07 -2.84
C PRO A 24 -4.71 -4.87 -1.80
N VAL A 25 -5.60 -5.85 -1.68
CA VAL A 25 -6.69 -5.88 -0.69
C VAL A 25 -6.31 -6.83 0.44
N TYR A 26 -6.59 -6.44 1.69
CA TYR A 26 -6.50 -7.31 2.85
C TYR A 26 -7.89 -7.64 3.38
N GLU A 27 -8.30 -8.90 3.29
CA GLU A 27 -9.63 -9.36 3.67
C GLU A 27 -9.72 -9.78 5.15
N GLY A 28 -8.57 -9.95 5.81
CA GLY A 28 -8.48 -10.44 7.19
C GLY A 28 -8.89 -11.89 7.32
N LYS A 29 -8.72 -12.69 6.25
CA LYS A 29 -9.07 -14.11 6.25
C LYS A 29 -8.00 -14.94 6.96
N PHE A 30 -8.40 -16.09 7.49
CA PHE A 30 -7.44 -17.04 8.06
C PHE A 30 -6.40 -17.43 7.00
N GLY A 31 -5.12 -17.29 7.36
CA GLY A 31 -3.99 -17.54 6.45
C GLY A 31 -3.53 -16.34 5.61
N GLU A 32 -4.25 -15.22 5.62
CA GLU A 32 -3.69 -13.97 5.07
C GLU A 32 -2.66 -13.37 6.02
N VAL A 33 -1.49 -13.07 5.47
CA VAL A 33 -0.33 -12.54 6.21
C VAL A 33 -0.32 -11.02 6.08
N ILE A 34 -0.47 -10.32 7.20
CA ILE A 34 -0.54 -8.85 7.21
C ILE A 34 0.76 -8.21 6.73
N GLU A 35 1.91 -8.79 7.09
CA GLU A 35 3.24 -8.32 6.69
C GLU A 35 3.42 -8.40 5.17
N LEU A 36 2.89 -9.45 4.53
CA LEU A 36 2.95 -9.60 3.08
C LEU A 36 2.05 -8.58 2.38
N TRP A 37 0.87 -8.28 2.95
CA TRP A 37 -0.01 -7.23 2.43
C TRP A 37 0.62 -5.84 2.57
N ILE A 38 1.27 -5.53 3.70
CA ILE A 38 2.01 -4.27 3.90
C ILE A 38 3.09 -4.14 2.83
N PHE A 39 3.93 -5.18 2.67
CA PHE A 39 4.99 -5.18 1.65
C PHE A 39 4.43 -4.96 0.24
N ALA A 40 3.37 -5.70 -0.14
CA ALA A 40 2.75 -5.54 -1.45
C ALA A 40 2.16 -4.14 -1.66
N THR A 41 1.59 -3.55 -0.61
CA THR A 41 0.99 -2.20 -0.63
C THR A 41 2.06 -1.12 -0.80
N GLU A 42 3.18 -1.21 -0.07
CA GLU A 42 4.32 -0.31 -0.22
C GLU A 42 4.92 -0.37 -1.62
N GLN A 43 5.10 -1.58 -2.16
CA GLN A 43 5.58 -1.77 -3.53
C GLN A 43 4.60 -1.19 -4.57
N TYR A 44 3.29 -1.42 -4.39
CA TYR A 44 2.26 -0.89 -5.28
C TYR A 44 2.24 0.65 -5.32
N TYR A 45 2.38 1.28 -4.15
CA TYR A 45 2.38 2.74 -4.01
C TYR A 45 3.79 3.35 -3.98
N THR A 46 4.81 2.69 -4.56
CA THR A 46 6.18 3.22 -4.56
C THR A 46 6.30 4.61 -5.17
N ASN A 47 5.39 5.00 -6.08
CA ASN A 47 5.33 6.34 -6.68
C ASN A 47 4.66 7.40 -5.78
N LYS A 48 4.04 6.98 -4.68
CA LYS A 48 3.47 7.83 -3.63
C LYS A 48 4.30 7.81 -2.35
N ARG A 49 5.60 7.49 -2.44
CA ARG A 49 6.51 7.46 -1.29
C ARG A 49 6.50 8.76 -0.47
N HIS A 50 6.37 9.90 -1.13
CA HIS A 50 6.22 11.19 -0.46
C HIS A 50 5.00 11.27 0.50
N LEU A 51 3.92 10.54 0.23
CA LEU A 51 2.77 10.44 1.16
C LEU A 51 3.06 9.48 2.31
N MET A 52 3.85 8.43 2.08
CA MET A 52 4.24 7.46 3.12
C MET A 52 5.15 8.10 4.17
N GLU A 53 6.04 8.98 3.74
CA GLU A 53 7.05 9.64 4.57
C GLU A 53 6.53 10.94 5.22
N ALA A 54 5.35 11.41 4.81
CA ALA A 54 4.75 12.62 5.36
C ALA A 54 4.21 12.37 6.78
N GLU A 55 4.31 13.38 7.64
CA GLU A 55 3.61 13.41 8.94
C GLU A 55 2.11 13.74 8.75
N SER A 56 1.42 12.95 7.93
CA SER A 56 -0.01 13.07 7.68
C SER A 56 -0.69 11.70 7.65
N SER A 57 -2.01 11.70 7.78
CA SER A 57 -2.84 10.49 7.67
C SER A 57 -3.24 10.18 6.21
N ASP A 58 -2.73 10.92 5.23
CA ASP A 58 -3.20 10.82 3.84
C ASP A 58 -2.91 9.44 3.24
N PHE A 59 -1.70 8.92 3.48
CA PHE A 59 -1.34 7.59 3.00
C PHE A 59 -2.16 6.50 3.69
N VAL A 60 -2.39 6.62 4.99
CA VAL A 60 -3.23 5.70 5.77
C VAL A 60 -4.68 5.71 5.25
N THR A 61 -5.22 6.89 4.97
CA THR A 61 -6.56 7.07 4.40
C THR A 61 -6.66 6.43 3.02
N LEU A 62 -5.64 6.61 2.19
CA LEU A 62 -5.56 5.98 0.87
C LEU A 62 -5.58 4.45 0.95
N ILE A 63 -4.69 3.84 1.75
CA ILE A 63 -4.59 2.38 1.80
C ILE A 63 -5.77 1.73 2.52
N SER A 64 -6.36 2.40 3.52
CA SER A 64 -7.50 1.88 4.25
C SER A 64 -8.74 1.71 3.38
N SER A 65 -8.88 2.52 2.32
CA SER A 65 -9.97 2.37 1.34
C SER A 65 -9.93 1.04 0.56
N ASN A 66 -8.77 0.39 0.52
CA ASN A 66 -8.57 -0.91 -0.14
C ASN A 66 -8.72 -2.10 0.83
N LEU A 67 -9.08 -1.87 2.09
CA LEU A 67 -9.33 -2.97 3.03
C LEU A 67 -10.62 -3.71 2.66
N GLY A 68 -10.60 -5.03 2.86
CA GLY A 68 -11.80 -5.85 2.76
C GLY A 68 -12.87 -5.40 3.76
N LYS A 69 -14.15 -5.68 3.44
CA LYS A 69 -15.31 -5.12 4.16
C LYS A 69 -15.24 -5.30 5.68
N SER A 70 -14.87 -6.50 6.14
CA SER A 70 -14.79 -6.81 7.58
C SER A 70 -13.69 -6.02 8.26
N VAL A 71 -12.50 -5.94 7.65
CA VAL A 71 -11.34 -5.23 8.20
C VAL A 71 -11.59 -3.72 8.18
N LEU A 72 -12.18 -3.19 7.10
CA LEU A 72 -12.56 -1.78 7.00
C LEU A 72 -13.56 -1.38 8.09
N ASN A 73 -14.55 -2.22 8.38
CA ASN A 73 -15.50 -1.97 9.46
C ASN A 73 -14.81 -1.94 10.83
N TRP A 74 -13.91 -2.89 11.10
CA TRP A 74 -13.11 -2.89 12.32
C TRP A 74 -12.24 -1.63 12.43
N TYR A 75 -11.56 -1.25 11.35
CA TYR A 75 -10.69 -0.07 11.32
C TYR A 75 -11.48 1.22 11.61
N ARG A 76 -12.66 1.38 11.00
CA ARG A 76 -13.56 2.51 11.29
C ARG A 76 -14.01 2.56 12.75
N ALA A 77 -14.35 1.41 13.33
CA ALA A 77 -14.72 1.34 14.75
C ALA A 77 -13.53 1.68 15.66
N PHE A 78 -12.33 1.24 15.31
CA PHE A 78 -11.10 1.56 16.01
C PHE A 78 -10.80 3.06 15.99
N ILE A 79 -10.82 3.70 14.81
CA ILE A 79 -10.61 5.15 14.69
C ILE A 79 -11.63 5.94 15.52
N ALA A 80 -12.92 5.59 15.41
CA ALA A 80 -13.97 6.24 16.19
C ALA A 80 -13.75 6.10 17.71
N ASN A 81 -13.14 5.01 18.17
CA ASN A 81 -12.76 4.85 19.56
C ASN A 81 -11.55 5.72 19.95
N CYS A 82 -10.51 5.77 19.11
CA CYS A 82 -9.36 6.64 19.33
C CYS A 82 -9.75 8.12 19.42
N GLU A 83 -10.64 8.57 18.54
CA GLU A 83 -11.17 9.94 18.55
C GLU A 83 -11.89 10.26 19.86
N ARG A 84 -12.65 9.31 20.41
CA ARG A 84 -13.33 9.48 21.72
C ARG A 84 -12.37 9.53 22.90
N MET A 85 -11.22 8.86 22.80
CA MET A 85 -10.21 8.81 23.88
C MET A 85 -9.23 9.99 23.85
N ASN A 86 -9.18 10.73 22.74
CA ASN A 86 -8.37 11.94 22.60
C ASN A 86 -9.11 13.23 23.03
N VAL A 87 -10.28 13.10 23.68
CA VAL A 87 -11.08 14.20 24.27
C VAL A 87 -10.79 14.32 25.76
#